data_AF-A0A933FBQ3-F1
#
_entry.id   AF-A0A933FBQ3-F1
#
_cell.length_a   1.000
_cell.length_b   1.000
_cell.length_c   1.000
_cell.angle_alpha   90.00
_cell.angle_beta   90.00
_cell.angle_gamma   90.00
#
_symmetry.space_group_name_H-M   'P 1'
#
loop_
_entity.id
_entity.type
_entity.pdbx_description
1 polymer ?
#
loop_
_entity_poly.entity_id
_entity_poly.type
_entity_poly.pdbx_seq_one_letter_code
_entity_poly.pdbx_strand_id
1 'polypeptide(L)' 'MLEIRWHARAGQGAITAAKVYAEAAMEEGKFIQAMPEYGPERSGAPIRAYNRISTAPIRLHSQVTAP' A
#
# COMPACT_ATOMS: atom_id res chain seq x y z
N MET A 1 13.59 3.88 -5.16
CA MET A 1 12.41 3.26 -4.54
C MET A 1 11.41 4.38 -4.29
N LEU A 2 10.17 4.20 -4.71
CA LEU A 2 9.07 5.12 -4.42
C LEU A 2 8.21 4.47 -3.32
N GLU A 3 7.82 5.25 -2.33
CA GLU A 3 6.93 4.84 -1.25
C GLU A 3 5.64 5.64 -1.32
N ILE A 4 4.49 5.01 -1.04
CA ILE A 4 3.18 5.65 -1.11
C ILE A 4 2.43 5.31 0.17
N ARG A 5 1.79 6.32 0.78
CA ARG A 5 0.88 6.15 1.92
C ARG A 5 -0.51 6.65 1.58
N TRP A 6 -1.45 5.72 1.52
CA TRP A 6 -2.86 5.98 1.30
C TRP A 6 -3.55 6.29 2.63
N HIS A 7 -4.40 7.31 2.67
CA HIS A 7 -5.23 7.64 3.82
C HIS A 7 -6.69 7.62 3.40
N ALA A 8 -7.51 6.88 4.12
CA ALA A 8 -8.94 6.81 3.87
C ALA A 8 -9.69 6.34 5.11
N ARG A 9 -11.00 6.15 4.97
CA ARG A 9 -11.86 5.43 5.92
C ARG A 9 -12.26 4.06 5.35
N ALA A 10 -12.52 3.11 6.24
CA ALA A 10 -13.03 1.80 5.85
C ALA A 10 -14.31 1.95 5.00
N GLY A 11 -14.32 1.34 3.81
CA GLY A 11 -15.36 1.48 2.79
C GLY A 11 -15.04 2.44 1.63
N GLN A 12 -14.00 3.27 1.73
CA GLN A 12 -13.63 4.23 0.67
C GLN A 12 -12.68 3.67 -0.41
N GLY A 13 -12.34 2.37 -0.35
CA GLY A 13 -11.61 1.70 -1.42
C GLY A 13 -10.09 1.88 -1.43
N ALA A 14 -9.45 2.53 -0.46
CA ALA A 14 -7.99 2.74 -0.46
C ALA A 14 -7.17 1.43 -0.49
N ILE A 15 -7.62 0.38 0.21
CA ILE A 15 -6.95 -0.93 0.15
C ILE A 15 -7.05 -1.53 -1.25
N THR A 16 -8.22 -1.41 -1.89
CA THR A 16 -8.41 -1.88 -3.27
C THR A 16 -7.53 -1.09 -4.24
N ALA A 17 -7.48 0.23 -4.11
CA ALA A 17 -6.62 1.08 -4.94
C ALA A 17 -5.13 0.72 -4.78
N ALA A 18 -4.66 0.51 -3.54
CA ALA A 18 -3.29 0.09 -3.26
C ALA A 18 -2.94 -1.28 -3.86
N LYS A 19 -3.92 -2.20 -3.93
CA LYS A 19 -3.77 -3.52 -4.57
C LYS A 19 -3.73 -3.41 -6.09
N VAL A 20 -4.67 -2.67 -6.69
CA VAL A 20 -4.70 -2.45 -8.15
C VAL A 20 -3.42 -1.75 -8.62
N TYR A 21 -2.92 -0.77 -7.86
CA TYR A 21 -1.63 -0.14 -8.14
C TYR A 21 -0.47 -1.14 -8.08
N ALA A 22 -0.50 -2.07 -7.13
CA ALA A 22 0.50 -3.12 -7.02
C ALA A 22 0.46 -4.09 -8.22
N GLU A 23 -0.72 -4.50 -8.65
CA GLU A 23 -0.92 -5.34 -9.83
C GLU A 23 -0.34 -4.67 -11.09
N ALA A 24 -0.69 -3.40 -11.33
CA ALA A 24 -0.15 -2.63 -12.46
C ALA A 24 1.39 -2.52 -12.42
N ALA A 25 1.97 -2.28 -11.24
CA ALA A 25 3.42 -2.25 -11.06
C ALA A 25 4.09 -3.60 -11.34
N MET A 26 3.46 -4.70 -10.96
CA MET A 26 3.93 -6.05 -11.25
C MET A 26 3.92 -6.34 -12.75
N GLU A 27 2.87 -5.91 -13.45
CA GLU A 27 2.77 -6.03 -14.92
C GLU A 27 3.87 -5.25 -15.65
N GLU A 28 4.31 -4.12 -15.08
CA GLU A 28 5.48 -3.36 -15.57
C GLU A 28 6.84 -4.00 -15.18
N GLY A 29 6.84 -5.18 -14.55
CA GLY A 29 8.07 -5.88 -14.14
C GLY A 29 8.80 -5.25 -12.96
N LYS A 30 8.13 -4.40 -12.18
CA LYS A 30 8.72 -3.78 -10.98
C LYS A 30 8.54 -4.67 -9.75
N PHE A 31 9.43 -4.52 -8.79
CA PHE A 31 9.28 -5.11 -7.47
C PHE A 31 8.33 -4.23 -6.66
N ILE A 32 7.24 -4.81 -6.13
CA ILE A 32 6.26 -4.09 -5.32
C ILE A 32 5.93 -4.83 -4.03
N GLN A 33 5.67 -4.06 -2.97
CA GLN A 33 5.08 -4.51 -1.72
C GLN A 33 3.80 -3.70 -1.46
N ALA A 34 2.68 -4.36 -1.13
CA ALA A 34 1.42 -3.71 -0.74
C ALA A 34 1.03 -4.17 0.67
N MET A 35 0.84 -3.22 1.58
CA MET A 35 0.60 -3.51 3.01
C MET A 35 -0.58 -2.67 3.52
N PRO A 36 -1.69 -3.27 3.94
CA PRO A 36 -2.74 -2.54 4.64
C PRO A 36 -2.39 -2.36 6.13
N GLU A 37 -2.86 -1.26 6.72
CA GLU A 37 -2.84 -1.00 8.16
C GLU A 37 -4.25 -0.58 8.60
N TYR A 38 -4.90 -1.45 9.36
CA TYR A 38 -6.19 -1.19 9.96
C TYR A 38 -6.29 -1.91 11.31
N GLY A 39 -7.02 -1.31 12.25
CA GLY A 39 -7.34 -1.89 13.55
C GLY A 39 -8.55 -2.84 13.47
N PRO A 40 -9.05 -3.34 14.62
CA PRO A 40 -10.21 -4.23 14.67
C PRO A 40 -11.53 -3.56 14.24
N GLU A 41 -11.55 -2.24 14.06
CA GLU A 41 -12.73 -1.49 13.67
C GLU A 41 -13.15 -1.77 12.22
N ARG A 42 -14.47 -1.91 11.99
CA ARG A 42 -14.99 -2.40 10.69
C ARG A 42 -15.40 -1.29 9.72
N SER A 43 -16.20 -0.32 10.16
CA SER A 43 -16.86 0.65 9.27
C SER A 43 -16.52 2.09 9.63
N GLY A 44 -16.12 2.88 8.63
CA GLY A 44 -15.83 4.31 8.80
C GLY A 44 -14.55 4.63 9.59
N ALA A 45 -13.85 3.64 10.14
CA ALA A 45 -12.60 3.83 10.85
C ALA A 45 -11.50 4.37 9.92
N PRO A 46 -10.62 5.26 10.41
CA PRO A 46 -9.42 5.65 9.67
C PRO A 46 -8.57 4.42 9.35
N ILE A 47 -8.19 4.28 8.08
CA ILE A 47 -7.32 3.21 7.61
C ILE A 47 -6.17 3.80 6.82
N ARG A 48 -5.06 3.05 6.78
CA ARG A 48 -3.93 3.34 5.92
C ARG A 48 -3.62 2.13 5.05
N ALA A 49 -3.00 2.40 3.91
CA ALA A 49 -2.34 1.37 3.14
C ALA A 49 -1.01 1.93 2.64
N TYR A 50 -0.10 1.04 2.32
CA TYR A 50 1.25 1.38 1.89
C TYR A 50 1.61 0.62 0.65
N ASN A 51 2.31 1.29 -0.27
CA ASN A 51 3.03 0.64 -1.35
C ASN A 51 4.51 1.02 -1.31
N ARG A 52 5.38 0.07 -1.65
CA ARG A 52 6.75 0.33 -2.07
C ARG A 52 6.94 -0.19 -3.47
N ILE A 53 7.55 0.59 -4.35
CA ILE A 53 7.86 0.19 -5.71
C ILE A 53 9.33 0.46 -6.02
N SER A 54 9.98 -0.49 -6.67
CA SER A 54 11.41 -0.46 -6.95
C SER A 54 11.75 -1.21 -8.23
N THR A 55 12.82 -0.78 -8.90
CA THR A 55 13.43 -1.50 -10.03
C THR A 55 14.34 -2.65 -9.58
N ALA A 56 14.56 -2.80 -8.27
CA ALA A 56 15.35 -3.87 -7.66
C ALA A 56 14.59 -4.51 -6.48
N PRO A 57 14.92 -5.75 -6.07
CA PRO A 57 14.23 -6.47 -5.00
C PRO A 57 14.07 -5.67 -3.70
N ILE A 58 12.85 -5.64 -3.16
CA ILE A 58 12.52 -4.96 -1.90
C ILE A 58 12.75 -5.94 -0.74
N ARG A 59 13.73 -5.66 0.12
CA ARG A 59 14.01 -6.47 1.33
C ARG A 59 13.41 -5.88 2.61
N LEU A 60 13.02 -4.61 2.57
CA LEU A 60 12.52 -3.88 3.73
C LEU A 60 11.09 -4.31 4.08
N HIS A 61 10.89 -4.80 5.29
CA HIS A 61 9.59 -5.22 5.82
C HIS A 61 9.21 -4.36 7.04
N SER A 62 8.84 -3.10 6.78
CA SER A 62 8.40 -2.12 7.77
C SER A 62 7.33 -1.19 7.20
N GLN A 63 6.66 -0.39 8.04
CA GLN A 63 5.77 0.68 7.57
C GLN A 63 6.53 1.77 6.80
N VAL A 64 5.82 2.55 5.99
CA VAL A 64 6.35 3.76 5.35
C VAL A 64 6.22 4.93 6.33
N THR A 65 7.35 5.43 6.83
CA THR A 65 7.40 6.52 7.83
C THR A 65 7.52 7.90 7.18
N ALA A 66 8.20 7.99 6.03
CA ALA A 66 8.40 9.22 5.26
C ALA A 66 7.91 9.01 3.81
N PRO A 67 6.59 9.09 3.57
CA PRO A 67 6.00 8.93 2.25
C PRO A 67 6.26 10.11 1.31
#